data_AF-A0A5I1SNX9-F1
#
_entry.id   AF-A0A5I1SNX9-F1
#
_cell.length_a   1.000
_cell.length_b   1.000
_cell.length_c   1.000
_cell.angle_alpha   90.00
_cell.angle_beta   90.00
_cell.angle_gamma   90.00
#
_symmetry.space_group_name_H-M   'P 1'
#
loop_
_entity.id
_entity.type
_entity.pdbx_description
1 polymer ?
#
loop_
_entity_poly.entity_id
_entity_poly.type
_entity_poly.pdbx_seq_one_letter_code
_entity_poly.pdbx_strand_id
1 'polypeptide(L)'
;MSKLLRSAITIGFLLLAPMLEADTDVEIRANVVNTSCEVSVDDNGLVDLGTKSYDYFASGVTAEDPYQGGSTFYIHVKDCMPVSGKDPSKLTIHFSPLSGSFAPGSAQIFANDASDGAKNVGVVIFSVNDANNIYNVMNTDGTPRSQYDVTAADYADSRYSFYARMQKVQSGQAIVSGAVKSSVLVSVYYE
;
A
#
# COMPACT_ATOMS: atom_id res chain seq x y z
N MET A 1 -41.65 61.65 64.35
CA MET A 1 -42.46 60.60 65.00
C MET A 1 -43.49 60.08 64.01
N SER A 2 -43.59 58.75 63.86
CA SER A 2 -44.64 57.99 63.11
C SER A 2 -44.57 58.11 61.58
N LYS A 3 -44.98 57.16 60.72
CA LYS A 3 -45.37 55.73 60.76
C LYS A 3 -45.71 55.39 59.28
N LEU A 4 -45.35 54.18 58.79
CA LEU A 4 -46.11 53.34 57.81
C LEU A 4 -46.34 53.97 56.39
N LEU A 5 -46.58 53.32 55.25
CA LEU A 5 -47.04 51.99 54.87
C LEU A 5 -46.90 51.82 53.31
N ARG A 6 -46.45 50.63 52.84
CA ARG A 6 -46.92 49.79 51.69
C ARG A 6 -47.24 50.42 50.31
N SER A 7 -46.50 50.05 49.24
CA SER A 7 -46.74 48.98 48.22
C SER A 7 -47.74 49.35 47.11
N ALA A 8 -47.29 49.52 45.85
CA ALA A 8 -47.23 48.54 44.73
C ALA A 8 -48.53 48.60 43.87
N ILE A 9 -48.65 48.46 42.54
CA ILE A 9 -47.99 47.75 41.43
C ILE A 9 -48.35 48.49 40.12
N THR A 10 -47.46 48.54 39.12
CA THR A 10 -47.79 48.93 37.73
C THR A 10 -47.69 47.69 36.84
N ILE A 11 -48.76 47.34 36.13
CA ILE A 11 -48.79 46.24 35.14
C ILE A 11 -48.55 46.85 33.76
N GLY A 12 -47.44 46.50 33.12
CA GLY A 12 -47.12 46.84 31.73
C GLY A 12 -46.94 45.56 30.92
N PHE A 13 -47.85 45.34 29.97
CA PHE A 13 -47.88 44.20 29.05
C PHE A 13 -46.87 44.45 27.91
N LEU A 14 -45.86 43.58 27.76
CA LEU A 14 -44.91 43.60 26.64
C LEU A 14 -45.07 42.32 25.80
N LEU A 15 -45.46 42.51 24.54
CA LEU A 15 -45.48 41.50 23.49
C LEU A 15 -44.05 41.12 23.11
N LEU A 16 -43.61 39.90 23.40
CA LEU A 16 -42.47 39.29 22.73
C LEU A 16 -42.97 38.33 21.64
N ALA A 17 -42.58 38.61 20.40
CA ALA A 17 -42.68 37.63 19.33
C ALA A 17 -41.72 36.45 19.64
N PRO A 18 -42.14 35.18 19.45
CA PRO A 18 -41.21 34.07 19.55
C PRO A 18 -40.25 34.11 18.36
N MET A 19 -38.95 34.09 18.64
CA MET A 19 -37.92 33.82 17.64
C MET A 19 -38.09 32.38 17.17
N LEU A 20 -38.36 32.19 15.88
CA LEU A 20 -38.29 30.87 15.24
C LEU A 20 -36.81 30.60 14.94
N GLU A 21 -36.15 29.85 15.82
CA GLU A 21 -34.88 29.19 15.49
C GLU A 21 -35.19 27.81 14.92
N ALA A 22 -34.62 27.54 13.74
CA ALA A 22 -34.60 26.23 13.13
C ALA A 22 -33.19 25.67 13.27
N ASP A 23 -32.96 24.90 14.32
CA ASP A 23 -31.74 24.13 14.48
C ASP A 23 -31.91 22.74 13.86
N THR A 24 -30.86 22.27 13.19
CA THR A 24 -30.79 20.92 12.64
C THR A 24 -29.53 20.25 13.17
N ASP A 25 -29.68 19.07 13.74
CA ASP A 25 -28.55 18.31 14.27
C ASP A 25 -27.71 17.73 13.14
N VAL A 26 -26.39 17.95 13.23
CA VAL A 26 -25.40 17.32 12.34
C VAL A 26 -24.74 16.18 13.10
N GLU A 27 -24.97 14.95 12.65
CA GLU A 27 -24.27 13.78 13.16
C GLU A 27 -23.06 13.46 12.29
N ILE A 28 -21.86 13.71 12.81
CA ILE A 28 -20.61 13.33 12.15
C ILE A 28 -20.12 12.02 12.76
N ARG A 29 -20.17 10.95 11.97
CA ARG A 29 -19.65 9.63 12.33
C ARG A 29 -18.32 9.38 11.63
N ALA A 30 -17.31 9.00 12.39
CA ALA A 30 -16.01 8.54 11.87
C ALA A 30 -15.60 7.27 12.63
N ASN A 31 -14.99 6.32 11.92
CA ASN A 31 -14.34 5.14 12.51
C ASN A 31 -12.82 5.30 12.36
N VAL A 32 -12.10 5.18 13.47
CA VAL A 32 -10.63 5.06 13.48
C VAL A 32 -10.32 3.58 13.66
N VAL A 33 -9.70 2.95 12.66
CA VAL A 33 -9.31 1.54 12.72
C VAL A 33 -7.90 1.44 13.31
N ASN A 34 -7.75 0.70 14.41
CA ASN A 34 -6.52 0.59 15.20
C ASN A 34 -5.68 -0.63 14.80
N THR A 35 -5.32 -0.76 13.53
CA THR A 35 -4.67 -1.98 13.01
C THR A 35 -3.67 -1.64 11.92
N SER A 36 -2.46 -1.25 12.29
CA SER A 36 -1.38 -1.09 11.33
C SER A 36 -0.09 -1.64 11.94
N CYS A 37 0.36 -2.80 11.46
CA CYS A 37 1.78 -3.15 11.60
C CYS A 37 2.64 -1.96 11.19
N GLU A 38 3.79 -1.79 11.81
CA GLU A 38 4.83 -0.93 11.26
C GLU A 38 5.48 -1.66 10.08
N VAL A 39 5.49 -1.00 8.92
CA VAL A 39 6.06 -1.54 7.69
C VAL A 39 7.14 -0.60 7.18
N SER A 40 8.33 -1.13 6.95
CA SER A 40 9.43 -0.39 6.36
C SER A 40 10.14 -1.21 5.28
N VAL A 41 10.69 -0.51 4.29
CA VAL A 41 11.53 -1.10 3.25
C VAL A 41 12.96 -0.64 3.47
N ASP A 42 13.92 -1.56 3.36
CA ASP A 42 15.34 -1.23 3.47
C ASP A 42 15.75 -0.15 2.44
N ASP A 43 16.81 0.58 2.75
CA ASP A 43 17.39 1.62 1.88
C ASP A 43 16.38 2.69 1.42
N ASN A 44 15.42 3.02 2.30
CA ASN A 44 14.32 3.94 2.02
C ASN A 44 13.49 3.53 0.79
N GLY A 45 13.41 2.23 0.51
CA GLY A 45 12.67 1.69 -0.63
C GLY A 45 13.37 1.85 -1.98
N LEU A 46 14.64 2.25 -2.02
CA LEU A 46 15.40 2.32 -3.27
C LEU A 46 16.04 0.98 -3.59
N VAL A 47 15.70 0.42 -4.75
CA VAL A 47 16.32 -0.81 -5.26
C VAL A 47 17.05 -0.50 -6.56
N ASP A 48 18.38 -0.51 -6.53
CA ASP A 48 19.20 -0.32 -7.73
C ASP A 48 19.34 -1.63 -8.51
N LEU A 49 18.87 -1.65 -9.75
CA LEU A 49 18.97 -2.80 -10.67
C LEU A 49 20.20 -2.73 -11.60
N GLY A 50 20.94 -1.63 -11.54
CA GLY A 50 22.08 -1.33 -12.38
C GLY A 50 21.74 -1.14 -13.86
N THR A 51 22.77 -1.13 -14.71
CA THR A 51 22.64 -1.02 -16.18
C THR A 51 22.74 -2.40 -16.82
N LYS A 52 21.87 -2.70 -17.79
CA LYS A 52 21.86 -3.95 -18.55
C LYS A 52 22.04 -3.70 -20.05
N SER A 53 22.78 -4.59 -20.71
CA SER A 53 22.85 -4.63 -22.18
C SER A 53 21.61 -5.32 -22.75
N TYR A 54 21.43 -5.26 -24.08
CA TYR A 54 20.33 -5.94 -24.74
C TYR A 54 20.36 -7.47 -24.56
N ASP A 55 21.55 -8.07 -24.44
CA ASP A 55 21.73 -9.52 -24.28
C ASP A 55 21.17 -10.06 -22.97
N TYR A 56 20.98 -9.20 -21.97
CA TYR A 56 20.30 -9.56 -20.72
C TYR A 56 18.84 -9.99 -20.98
N PHE A 57 18.18 -9.43 -21.98
CA PHE A 57 16.78 -9.70 -22.28
C PHE A 57 16.63 -10.90 -23.23
N ALA A 58 17.11 -12.05 -22.77
CA ALA A 58 17.06 -13.31 -23.51
C ALA A 58 15.63 -13.71 -23.89
N SER A 59 15.50 -14.32 -25.07
CA SER A 59 14.22 -14.87 -25.54
C SER A 59 13.74 -15.99 -24.62
N GLY A 60 12.44 -16.00 -24.34
CA GLY A 60 11.79 -17.06 -23.55
C GLY A 60 11.77 -16.83 -22.05
N VAL A 61 12.48 -15.82 -21.52
CA VAL A 61 12.39 -15.44 -20.10
C VAL A 61 11.08 -14.68 -19.84
N THR A 62 10.25 -15.23 -18.97
CA THR A 62 8.93 -14.71 -18.60
C THR A 62 8.95 -14.02 -17.23
N ALA A 63 7.80 -13.44 -16.84
CA ALA A 63 7.61 -12.84 -15.52
C ALA A 63 7.54 -13.88 -14.38
N GLU A 64 7.39 -15.16 -14.69
CA GLU A 64 7.37 -16.26 -13.71
C GLU A 64 8.77 -16.89 -13.52
N ASP A 65 9.73 -16.61 -14.41
CA ASP A 65 11.04 -17.24 -14.33
C ASP A 65 11.97 -16.49 -13.36
N PRO A 66 12.49 -17.14 -12.30
CA PRO A 66 13.53 -16.56 -11.48
C PRO A 66 14.84 -16.49 -12.30
N TYR A 67 15.18 -15.28 -12.76
CA TYR A 67 16.33 -15.02 -13.62
C TYR A 67 17.35 -14.13 -12.90
N GLN A 68 18.64 -14.38 -13.09
CA GLN A 68 19.70 -13.61 -12.45
C GLN A 68 19.82 -12.17 -12.99
N GLY A 69 20.58 -11.32 -12.30
CA GLY A 69 20.89 -9.95 -12.74
C GLY A 69 20.01 -8.84 -12.15
N GLY A 70 19.20 -9.16 -11.14
CA GLY A 70 18.45 -8.21 -10.32
C GLY A 70 19.12 -7.94 -8.98
N SER A 71 18.33 -7.42 -8.05
CA SER A 71 18.77 -7.04 -6.70
C SER A 71 17.77 -7.51 -5.65
N THR A 72 18.29 -7.99 -4.53
CA THR A 72 17.49 -8.36 -3.35
C THR A 72 17.20 -7.12 -2.52
N PHE A 73 15.99 -7.03 -2.00
CA PHE A 73 15.57 -6.03 -1.03
C PHE A 73 14.67 -6.68 0.02
N TYR A 74 14.39 -5.95 1.11
CA TYR A 74 13.70 -6.53 2.25
C TYR A 74 12.59 -5.61 2.74
N ILE A 75 11.51 -6.23 3.19
CA ILE A 75 10.40 -5.56 3.88
C ILE A 75 10.40 -6.05 5.31
N HIS A 76 10.44 -5.11 6.24
CA HIS A 76 10.27 -5.37 7.66
C HIS A 76 8.83 -5.12 8.05
N VAL A 77 8.27 -6.04 8.81
CA VAL A 77 6.93 -5.97 9.37
C VAL A 77 7.05 -6.23 10.86
N LYS A 78 6.65 -5.27 11.67
CA LYS A 78 6.77 -5.36 13.13
C LYS A 78 5.57 -4.74 13.83
N ASP A 79 5.44 -5.04 15.12
CA ASP A 79 4.46 -4.46 16.02
C ASP A 79 3.01 -4.57 15.52
N CYS A 80 2.65 -5.68 14.86
CA CYS A 80 1.26 -5.89 14.41
C CYS A 80 0.31 -6.09 15.60
N MET A 81 -0.77 -5.33 15.63
CA MET A 81 -1.80 -5.48 16.65
C MET A 81 -2.72 -6.69 16.36
N PRO A 82 -3.18 -7.44 17.39
CA PRO A 82 -4.16 -8.51 17.23
C PRO A 82 -5.46 -8.03 16.56
N VAL A 83 -6.05 -8.85 15.68
CA VAL A 83 -7.34 -8.57 15.03
C VAL A 83 -8.44 -9.29 15.80
N SER A 84 -9.45 -8.55 16.26
CA SER A 84 -10.58 -9.12 17.03
C SER A 84 -10.16 -9.95 18.25
N GLY A 85 -9.05 -9.57 18.89
CA GLY A 85 -8.50 -10.28 20.06
C GLY A 85 -7.81 -11.61 19.74
N LYS A 86 -7.52 -11.88 18.47
CA LYS A 86 -6.76 -13.05 18.02
C LYS A 86 -5.46 -12.61 17.36
N ASP A 87 -4.43 -13.41 17.57
CA ASP A 87 -3.18 -13.27 16.84
C ASP A 87 -3.44 -13.62 15.36
N PRO A 88 -2.99 -12.79 14.42
CA PRO A 88 -3.17 -13.09 13.02
C PRO A 88 -2.39 -14.35 12.65
N SER A 89 -2.95 -15.15 11.76
CA SER A 89 -2.39 -16.42 11.30
C SER A 89 -1.81 -16.34 9.89
N LYS A 90 -2.14 -15.26 9.17
CA LYS A 90 -1.72 -15.06 7.79
C LYS A 90 -1.34 -13.61 7.53
N LEU A 91 -0.22 -13.44 6.81
CA LEU A 91 0.25 -12.15 6.31
C LEU A 91 0.24 -12.15 4.79
N THR A 92 -0.29 -11.10 4.19
CA THR A 92 -0.20 -10.83 2.75
C THR A 92 0.60 -9.55 2.53
N ILE A 93 1.71 -9.65 1.81
CA ILE A 93 2.48 -8.50 1.34
C ILE A 93 2.14 -8.27 -0.12
N HIS A 94 1.37 -7.22 -0.38
CA HIS A 94 0.86 -6.89 -1.70
C HIS A 94 1.69 -5.78 -2.33
N PHE A 95 2.03 -5.97 -3.60
CA PHE A 95 2.74 -5.00 -4.42
C PHE A 95 1.83 -4.50 -5.53
N SER A 96 1.57 -3.21 -5.56
CA SER A 96 0.79 -2.57 -6.62
C SER A 96 1.57 -1.41 -7.25
N PRO A 97 1.28 -1.03 -8.51
CA PRO A 97 1.82 0.20 -9.06
C PRO A 97 1.43 1.39 -8.16
N LEU A 98 2.41 2.20 -7.74
CA LEU A 98 2.14 3.41 -6.93
C LEU A 98 1.33 4.43 -7.74
N SER A 99 1.63 4.52 -9.02
CA SER A 99 0.89 5.33 -9.99
C SER A 99 0.80 4.56 -11.31
N GLY A 100 -0.29 4.77 -12.05
CA GLY A 100 -0.47 4.16 -13.37
C GLY A 100 -0.98 2.72 -13.30
N SER A 101 -0.39 1.84 -14.10
CA SER A 101 -0.82 0.44 -14.25
C SER A 101 0.38 -0.50 -14.36
N PHE A 102 0.11 -1.80 -14.28
CA PHE A 102 1.07 -2.78 -14.78
C PHE A 102 1.33 -2.57 -16.28
N ALA A 103 2.41 -3.16 -16.77
CA ALA A 103 2.80 -3.08 -18.17
C ALA A 103 1.73 -3.72 -19.09
N PRO A 104 1.51 -3.18 -20.31
CA PRO A 104 0.44 -3.64 -21.18
C PRO A 104 0.44 -5.15 -21.43
N GLY A 105 -0.68 -5.80 -21.10
CA GLY A 105 -0.87 -7.25 -21.28
C GLY A 105 -0.30 -8.12 -20.15
N SER A 106 0.12 -7.53 -19.03
CA SER A 106 0.57 -8.25 -17.84
C SER A 106 -0.01 -7.68 -16.56
N ALA A 107 -0.27 -8.54 -15.57
CA ALA A 107 -0.59 -8.15 -14.20
C ALA A 107 0.58 -8.36 -13.22
N GLN A 108 1.76 -8.71 -13.74
CA GLN A 108 2.94 -9.13 -12.96
C GLN A 108 4.18 -8.28 -13.23
N ILE A 109 4.18 -7.56 -14.35
CA ILE A 109 5.28 -6.69 -14.76
C ILE A 109 4.89 -5.25 -14.43
N PHE A 110 5.56 -4.65 -13.47
CA PHE A 110 5.43 -3.24 -13.15
C PHE A 110 5.96 -2.41 -14.32
N ALA A 111 5.20 -1.39 -14.72
CA ALA A 111 5.54 -0.56 -15.86
C ALA A 111 6.79 0.30 -15.60
N ASN A 112 7.43 0.73 -16.68
CA ASN A 112 8.43 1.77 -16.64
C ASN A 112 7.75 3.15 -16.63
N ASP A 113 7.89 3.87 -15.52
CA ASP A 113 7.32 5.20 -15.29
C ASP A 113 8.17 6.32 -15.92
N ALA A 114 9.36 6.01 -16.42
CA ALA A 114 10.18 7.00 -17.13
C ALA A 114 9.58 7.32 -18.51
N SER A 115 9.05 8.54 -18.67
CA SER A 115 8.40 9.02 -19.91
C SER A 115 9.26 8.80 -21.15
N ASP A 116 10.54 9.17 -21.06
CA ASP A 116 11.54 9.03 -22.12
C ASP A 116 12.49 7.84 -21.86
N GLY A 117 12.03 6.89 -21.04
CA GLY A 117 12.76 5.71 -20.65
C GLY A 117 12.78 4.60 -21.71
N ALA A 118 13.40 3.49 -21.32
CA ALA A 118 13.44 2.28 -22.11
C ALA A 118 12.02 1.83 -22.50
N LYS A 119 11.88 1.33 -23.73
CA LYS A 119 10.60 0.79 -24.23
C LYS A 119 10.64 -0.72 -24.21
N ASN A 120 9.47 -1.32 -23.97
CA ASN A 120 9.27 -2.77 -23.85
C ASN A 120 10.06 -3.41 -22.69
N VAL A 121 10.35 -2.63 -21.64
CA VAL A 121 11.01 -3.08 -20.41
C VAL A 121 10.18 -2.62 -19.22
N GLY A 122 9.99 -3.51 -18.26
CA GLY A 122 9.41 -3.22 -16.95
C GLY A 122 10.21 -3.92 -15.85
N VAL A 123 9.63 -4.02 -14.66
CA VAL A 123 10.23 -4.66 -13.49
C VAL A 123 9.31 -5.76 -13.00
N VAL A 124 9.88 -6.88 -12.59
CA VAL A 124 9.17 -7.95 -11.87
C VAL A 124 9.77 -8.11 -10.49
N ILE A 125 8.94 -8.53 -9.54
CA ILE A 125 9.33 -8.77 -8.16
C ILE A 125 8.98 -10.21 -7.80
N PHE A 126 9.92 -10.89 -7.16
CA PHE A 126 9.76 -12.26 -6.67
C PHE A 126 9.85 -12.28 -5.16
N SER A 127 9.04 -13.12 -4.52
CA SER A 127 9.31 -13.59 -3.17
C SER A 127 10.47 -14.57 -3.24
N VAL A 128 11.51 -14.31 -2.46
CA VAL A 128 12.67 -15.23 -2.28
C VAL A 128 12.85 -15.56 -0.81
N ASN A 129 11.78 -15.39 -0.02
CA ASN A 129 11.78 -15.65 1.42
C ASN A 129 12.03 -17.14 1.74
N ASP A 130 11.53 -18.03 0.88
CA ASP A 130 11.90 -19.45 0.87
C ASP A 130 12.70 -19.73 -0.41
N ALA A 131 13.97 -20.10 -0.23
CA ALA A 131 14.87 -20.41 -1.34
C ALA A 131 14.42 -21.63 -2.18
N ASN A 132 13.58 -22.50 -1.63
CA ASN A 132 13.02 -23.65 -2.35
C ASN A 132 11.71 -23.32 -3.07
N ASN A 133 11.13 -22.16 -2.82
CA ASN A 133 9.85 -21.73 -3.39
C ASN A 133 9.91 -20.25 -3.78
N ILE A 134 10.57 -19.98 -4.90
CA ILE A 134 10.67 -18.65 -5.49
C ILE A 134 9.52 -18.46 -6.48
N TYR A 135 8.78 -17.36 -6.34
CA TYR A 135 7.61 -17.08 -7.18
C TYR A 135 7.39 -15.57 -7.34
N ASN A 136 6.71 -15.17 -8.43
CA ASN A 136 6.34 -13.77 -8.65
C ASN A 136 5.36 -13.31 -7.56
N VAL A 137 5.53 -12.11 -7.02
CA VAL A 137 4.67 -11.59 -5.92
C VAL A 137 3.21 -11.37 -6.32
N MET A 138 2.92 -11.34 -7.63
CA MET A 138 1.58 -11.27 -8.20
C MET A 138 1.24 -12.56 -8.94
N ASN A 139 -0.02 -12.96 -8.90
CA ASN A 139 -0.56 -13.96 -9.82
C ASN A 139 -0.80 -13.35 -11.20
N THR A 140 -0.95 -14.20 -12.22
CA THR A 140 -1.26 -13.77 -13.60
C THR A 140 -2.63 -13.10 -13.73
N ASP A 141 -3.55 -13.36 -12.79
CA ASP A 141 -4.86 -12.71 -12.69
C ASP A 141 -4.83 -11.36 -11.94
N GLY A 142 -3.66 -10.94 -11.45
CA GLY A 142 -3.48 -9.69 -10.72
C GLY A 142 -3.78 -9.75 -9.23
N THR A 143 -4.07 -10.93 -8.68
CA THR A 143 -4.22 -11.10 -7.22
C THR A 143 -2.85 -11.21 -6.52
N PRO A 144 -2.73 -10.81 -5.24
CA PRO A 144 -1.49 -10.95 -4.50
C PRO A 144 -1.12 -12.42 -4.26
N ARG A 145 0.14 -12.80 -4.55
CA ARG A 145 0.65 -14.16 -4.35
C ARG A 145 1.55 -14.29 -3.12
N SER A 146 2.18 -13.20 -2.69
CA SER A 146 3.03 -13.16 -1.49
C SER A 146 2.21 -13.26 -0.20
N GLN A 147 1.99 -14.50 0.24
CA GLN A 147 1.24 -14.87 1.42
C GLN A 147 2.09 -15.77 2.31
N TYR A 148 2.08 -15.52 3.61
CA TYR A 148 2.91 -16.19 4.59
C TYR A 148 2.07 -16.62 5.78
N ASP A 149 2.21 -17.88 6.18
CA ASP A 149 1.71 -18.36 7.47
C ASP A 149 2.61 -17.81 8.57
N VAL A 150 1.99 -17.36 9.66
CA VAL A 150 2.63 -16.54 10.69
C VAL A 150 1.98 -16.79 12.05
N THR A 151 2.74 -16.48 13.07
CA THR A 151 2.40 -16.62 14.49
C THR A 151 2.57 -15.27 15.19
N ALA A 152 2.13 -15.19 16.45
CA ALA A 152 2.34 -14.01 17.28
C ALA A 152 3.82 -13.59 17.39
N ALA A 153 4.75 -14.55 17.32
CA ALA A 153 6.18 -14.27 17.37
C ALA A 153 6.69 -13.63 16.07
N ASP A 154 6.10 -13.98 14.92
CA ASP A 154 6.54 -13.49 13.63
C ASP A 154 6.26 -11.98 13.47
N TYR A 155 5.21 -11.46 14.09
CA TYR A 155 4.92 -10.02 14.02
C TYR A 155 5.66 -9.15 15.03
N ALA A 156 6.46 -9.73 15.91
CA ALA A 156 7.28 -8.93 16.82
C ALA A 156 8.36 -8.16 16.03
N ASP A 157 9.02 -8.84 15.09
CA ASP A 157 10.02 -8.28 14.18
C ASP A 157 10.35 -9.31 13.09
N SER A 158 9.67 -9.22 11.94
CA SER A 158 9.94 -10.11 10.79
C SER A 158 10.49 -9.35 9.60
N ARG A 159 11.41 -10.02 8.90
CA ARG A 159 12.02 -9.54 7.66
C ARG A 159 11.74 -10.51 6.53
N TYR A 160 11.08 -10.01 5.49
CA TYR A 160 10.73 -10.77 4.29
C TYR A 160 11.65 -10.39 3.13
N SER A 161 12.20 -11.41 2.47
CA SER A 161 13.17 -11.24 1.38
C SER A 161 12.50 -11.27 0.00
N PHE A 162 12.82 -10.26 -0.82
CA PHE A 162 12.30 -10.10 -2.17
C PHE A 162 13.42 -9.82 -3.16
N TYR A 163 13.17 -10.11 -4.43
CA TYR A 163 14.14 -9.91 -5.50
C TYR A 163 13.47 -9.24 -6.69
N ALA A 164 14.01 -8.10 -7.12
CA ALA A 164 13.52 -7.35 -8.26
C ALA A 164 14.50 -7.44 -9.43
N ARG A 165 13.98 -7.55 -10.65
CA ARG A 165 14.80 -7.53 -11.88
C ARG A 165 14.06 -6.89 -13.04
N MET A 166 14.80 -6.42 -14.04
CA MET A 166 14.22 -5.94 -15.28
C MET A 166 13.61 -7.11 -16.08
N GLN A 167 12.50 -6.89 -16.76
CA GLN A 167 11.78 -7.88 -17.56
C GLN A 167 11.34 -7.26 -18.89
N LYS A 168 11.50 -8.02 -19.97
CA LYS A 168 10.94 -7.67 -21.28
C LYS A 168 9.42 -7.85 -21.24
N VAL A 169 8.66 -6.82 -21.62
CA VAL A 169 7.19 -6.83 -21.48
C VAL A 169 6.55 -7.75 -22.52
N GLN A 170 6.87 -7.53 -23.79
CA GLN A 170 6.33 -8.27 -24.93
C GLN A 170 7.47 -8.95 -25.67
N SER A 171 7.48 -10.28 -25.64
CA SER A 171 8.55 -11.10 -26.22
C SER A 171 8.78 -10.80 -27.70
N GLY A 172 7.70 -10.58 -28.46
CA GLY A 172 7.73 -10.30 -29.90
C GLY A 172 8.11 -8.87 -30.31
N GLN A 173 8.30 -7.96 -29.36
CA GLN A 173 8.69 -6.57 -29.65
C GLN A 173 10.16 -6.32 -29.36
N ALA A 174 10.79 -5.40 -30.10
CA ALA A 174 12.15 -4.95 -29.82
C ALA A 174 12.20 -4.13 -28.52
N ILE A 175 13.38 -4.06 -27.91
CA ILE A 175 13.65 -3.16 -26.79
C ILE A 175 14.26 -1.88 -27.35
N VAL A 176 13.91 -0.74 -26.77
CA VAL A 176 14.59 0.54 -27.00
C VAL A 176 15.29 0.94 -25.71
N SER A 177 16.56 1.33 -25.79
CA SER A 177 17.34 1.78 -24.64
C SER A 177 16.76 3.03 -23.99
N GLY A 178 16.94 3.15 -22.68
CA GLY A 178 16.61 4.32 -21.90
C GLY A 178 16.60 4.00 -20.40
N ALA A 179 16.25 4.98 -19.58
CA ALA A 179 16.09 4.76 -18.14
C ALA A 179 14.93 3.81 -17.83
N VAL A 180 15.07 3.01 -16.77
CA VAL A 180 13.99 2.21 -16.20
C VAL A 180 13.75 2.72 -14.79
N LYS A 181 12.54 3.20 -14.53
CA LYS A 181 12.07 3.59 -13.20
C LYS A 181 10.71 2.94 -12.98
N SER A 182 10.51 2.30 -11.84
CA SER A 182 9.21 1.74 -11.48
C SER A 182 8.89 2.11 -10.04
N SER A 183 7.70 2.65 -9.81
CA SER A 183 7.23 3.11 -8.51
C SER A 183 6.19 2.13 -8.00
N VAL A 184 6.50 1.44 -6.91
CA VAL A 184 5.68 0.33 -6.38
C VAL A 184 5.22 0.69 -4.98
N LEU A 185 3.91 0.54 -4.74
CA LEU A 185 3.30 0.62 -3.42
C LEU A 185 3.33 -0.77 -2.78
N VAL A 186 3.82 -0.83 -1.54
CA VAL A 186 3.78 -2.02 -0.70
C VAL A 186 2.67 -1.85 0.32
N SER A 187 1.75 -2.81 0.36
CA SER A 187 0.66 -2.86 1.34
C SER A 187 0.70 -4.18 2.10
N VAL A 188 0.46 -4.15 3.40
CA VAL A 188 0.48 -5.33 4.25
C VAL A 188 -0.91 -5.56 4.83
N TYR A 189 -1.44 -6.75 4.62
CA TYR A 189 -2.74 -7.19 5.14
C TYR A 189 -2.54 -8.42 6.01
N TYR A 190 -3.28 -8.53 7.10
CA TYR A 190 -3.16 -9.65 8.02
C TYR A 190 -4.54 -10.04 8.58
N GLU A 191 -4.72 -11.34 8.82
CA GLU A 191 -5.97 -11.95 9.29
C GLU A 191 -5.73 -13.04 10.33
#